data_AF-A0A963N0R5-F1
#
_entry.id   AF-A0A963N0R5-F1
#
_cell.length_a   1.000
_cell.length_b   1.000
_cell.length_c   1.000
_cell.angle_alpha   90.00
_cell.angle_beta   90.00
_cell.angle_gamma   90.00
#
_symmetry.space_group_name_H-M   'P 1'
#
loop_
_entity.id
_entity.type
_entity.pdbx_description
1 polymer ?
#
loop_
_entity_poly.entity_id
_entity_poly.type
_entity_poly.pdbx_seq_one_letter_code
_entity_poly.pdbx_strand_id
1 'polypeptide(L)'
;SKVAIFGMMAAMLVVIFGVMKIRGFELILALVPALLPIFYLIEYSGWLWFFGHNLHPWGAFTVKPFMPTVFGEGKVAQFSTYSYPYWGYLLVVLVMVSLLLALLIRRKQMREGTAE
;
A
#
# COMPACT_ATOMS: atom_id res chain seq x y z
N SER A 1 24.93 0.81 8.63
CA SER A 1 25.57 -0.37 9.25
C SER A 1 25.92 -1.38 8.16
N LYS A 2 27.10 -2.03 8.21
CA LYS A 2 27.50 -3.08 7.25
C LYS A 2 26.45 -4.21 7.16
N VAL A 3 25.77 -4.49 8.26
CA VAL A 3 24.69 -5.48 8.35
C VAL A 3 23.52 -5.14 7.42
N ALA A 4 23.11 -3.87 7.35
CA ALA A 4 22.02 -3.45 6.48
C ALA A 4 22.39 -3.61 4.99
N ILE A 5 23.65 -3.34 4.63
CA ILE A 5 24.14 -3.49 3.25
C ILE A 5 24.13 -4.97 2.86
N PHE A 6 24.73 -5.85 3.66
CA PHE A 6 24.72 -7.28 3.38
C PHE A 6 23.31 -7.88 3.40
N GLY A 7 22.44 -7.41 4.30
CA GLY A 7 21.04 -7.80 4.33
C GLY A 7 20.30 -7.40 3.05
N MET A 8 20.51 -6.18 2.55
CA MET A 8 19.94 -5.73 1.28
C MET A 8 20.45 -6.58 0.10
N MET A 9 21.76 -6.84 0.03
CA MET A 9 22.33 -7.69 -1.01
C MET A 9 21.73 -9.10 -1.01
N ALA A 10 21.57 -9.71 0.17
CA ALA A 10 20.94 -11.02 0.30
C ALA A 10 19.48 -10.99 -0.20
N ALA A 11 18.70 -9.96 0.16
CA ALA A 11 17.33 -9.80 -0.31
C ALA A 11 17.26 -9.66 -1.85
N MET A 12 18.16 -8.89 -2.45
CA MET A 12 18.25 -8.76 -3.91
C MET A 12 18.53 -10.10 -4.58
N LEU A 13 19.47 -10.90 -4.04
CA LEU A 13 19.76 -12.22 -4.55
C LEU A 13 18.55 -13.15 -4.47
N VAL A 14 17.79 -13.13 -3.35
CA VAL A 14 16.57 -13.92 -3.21
C VAL A 14 15.54 -13.56 -4.29
N VAL A 15 15.35 -12.26 -4.58
CA VAL A 15 14.45 -11.82 -5.64
C VAL A 15 14.93 -12.32 -7.00
N ILE A 16 16.21 -12.17 -7.32
CA ILE A 16 16.80 -12.62 -8.59
C ILE A 16 16.60 -14.13 -8.76
N PHE A 17 17.00 -14.93 -7.77
CA PHE A 17 16.85 -16.39 -7.82
C PHE A 17 15.38 -16.82 -7.86
N GLY A 18 14.51 -16.13 -7.13
CA GLY A 18 13.06 -16.37 -7.15
C GLY A 18 12.48 -16.20 -8.55
N VAL A 19 12.80 -15.09 -9.22
CA VAL A 19 12.36 -14.85 -10.61
C VAL A 19 12.95 -15.88 -11.57
N MET A 20 14.24 -16.21 -11.44
CA MET A 20 14.91 -17.14 -12.36
C MET A 20 14.43 -18.60 -12.24
N LYS A 21 14.05 -19.03 -11.03
CA LYS A 21 13.75 -20.45 -10.76
C LYS A 21 12.26 -20.74 -10.62
N ILE A 22 11.46 -19.77 -10.21
CA ILE A 22 10.06 -19.99 -9.87
C ILE A 22 9.21 -19.11 -10.78
N ARG A 23 8.64 -19.69 -11.84
CA ARG A 23 7.77 -18.98 -12.80
C ARG A 23 6.64 -18.20 -12.12
N GLY A 24 6.05 -18.75 -11.05
CA GLY A 24 4.99 -18.06 -10.29
C GLY A 24 5.44 -16.89 -9.43
N PHE A 25 6.75 -16.69 -9.22
CA PHE A 25 7.27 -15.64 -8.34
C PHE A 25 7.05 -14.24 -8.92
N GLU A 26 7.08 -14.11 -10.25
CA GLU A 26 6.78 -12.84 -10.94
C GLU A 26 5.34 -12.34 -10.64
N LEU A 27 4.38 -13.26 -10.44
CA LEU A 27 3.00 -12.88 -10.10
C LEU A 27 2.93 -12.25 -8.72
N ILE A 28 3.73 -12.74 -7.77
CA ILE A 28 3.79 -12.18 -6.42
C ILE A 28 4.41 -10.77 -6.49
N LEU A 29 5.49 -10.62 -7.26
CA LEU A 29 6.16 -9.32 -7.44
C LEU A 29 5.26 -8.26 -8.07
N ALA A 30 4.39 -8.65 -9.01
CA ALA A 30 3.41 -7.74 -9.61
C ALA A 30 2.15 -7.55 -8.76
N LEU A 31 1.78 -8.51 -7.90
CA LEU A 31 0.63 -8.40 -7.00
C LEU A 31 0.84 -7.32 -5.94
N VAL A 32 2.05 -7.20 -5.38
CA VAL A 32 2.34 -6.18 -4.35
C VAL A 32 2.04 -4.75 -4.82
N PRO A 33 2.60 -4.24 -5.93
CA PRO A 33 2.26 -2.91 -6.44
C PRO A 33 0.82 -2.82 -6.94
N ALA A 34 0.20 -3.92 -7.39
CA ALA A 34 -1.22 -3.93 -7.74
C ALA A 34 -2.10 -3.60 -6.52
N LEU A 35 -1.75 -4.10 -5.33
CA LEU A 35 -2.52 -3.87 -4.10
C LEU A 35 -2.17 -2.55 -3.39
N LEU A 36 -1.31 -1.71 -3.97
CA LEU A 36 -0.89 -0.44 -3.38
C LEU A 36 -2.04 0.49 -2.94
N PRO A 37 -3.14 0.70 -3.69
CA PRO A 37 -4.23 1.54 -3.19
C PRO A 37 -4.90 0.97 -1.93
N ILE A 38 -4.93 -0.36 -1.77
CA ILE A 38 -5.49 -1.02 -0.58
C ILE A 38 -4.54 -0.83 0.60
N PHE A 39 -3.24 -1.08 0.41
CA PHE A 39 -2.23 -0.84 1.45
C PHE A 39 -2.24 0.61 1.91
N TYR A 40 -2.34 1.54 0.97
CA TYR A 40 -2.48 2.96 1.28
C TYR A 40 -3.68 3.22 2.20
N LEU A 41 -4.87 2.67 1.90
CA LEU A 41 -6.05 2.90 2.76
C LEU A 41 -5.90 2.31 4.16
N ILE A 42 -5.28 1.15 4.28
CA ILE A 42 -5.01 0.50 5.57
C ILE A 42 -4.07 1.37 6.40
N GLU A 43 -2.91 1.74 5.84
CA GLU A 43 -1.92 2.56 6.53
C GLU A 43 -2.47 3.93 6.86
N TYR A 44 -3.12 4.59 5.90
CA TYR A 44 -3.77 5.89 6.09
C TYR A 44 -4.76 5.86 7.25
N SER A 45 -5.67 4.88 7.27
CA SER A 45 -6.68 4.74 8.33
C SER A 45 -6.03 4.42 9.69
N GLY A 46 -5.02 3.55 9.69
CA GLY A 46 -4.27 3.20 10.89
C GLY A 46 -3.54 4.40 11.50
N TRP A 47 -2.91 5.22 10.65
CA TRP A 47 -2.25 6.45 11.07
C TRP A 47 -3.24 7.48 11.59
N LEU A 48 -4.38 7.69 10.91
CA LEU A 48 -5.43 8.57 11.42
C LEU A 48 -5.86 8.16 12.83
N TRP A 49 -6.15 6.87 13.03
CA TRP A 49 -6.52 6.36 14.34
C TRP A 49 -5.40 6.61 15.36
N PHE A 50 -4.16 6.29 15.02
CA PHE A 50 -3.01 6.49 15.89
C PHE A 50 -2.88 7.95 16.32
N PHE A 51 -2.95 8.89 15.38
CA PHE A 51 -2.90 10.32 15.69
C PHE A 51 -4.05 10.76 16.60
N GLY A 52 -5.27 10.26 16.35
CA GLY A 52 -6.43 10.57 17.19
C GLY A 52 -6.34 10.05 18.63
N HIS A 53 -5.49 9.05 18.89
CA HIS A 53 -5.32 8.43 20.21
C HIS A 53 -4.00 8.77 20.90
N ASN A 54 -3.04 9.35 20.18
CA ASN A 54 -1.69 9.64 20.66
C ASN A 54 -1.33 11.12 20.45
N LEU A 55 -2.27 12.02 20.75
CA LEU A 55 -2.00 13.46 20.73
C LEU A 55 -0.93 13.83 21.76
N HIS A 56 0.00 14.69 21.36
CA HIS A 56 1.11 15.10 22.22
C HIS A 56 0.59 15.87 23.44
N PRO A 57 1.10 15.62 24.66
CA PRO A 57 0.65 16.32 25.87
C PRO A 57 0.82 17.84 25.83
N TRP A 58 1.75 18.33 25.01
CA TRP A 58 1.98 19.77 24.77
C TRP A 58 1.21 20.33 23.57
N GLY A 59 0.21 19.63 23.07
CA GLY A 59 -0.68 20.13 22.02
C GLY A 59 -1.48 21.35 22.48
N ALA A 60 -1.86 22.22 21.54
CA ALA A 60 -2.63 23.44 21.83
C ALA A 60 -4.02 23.17 22.44
N PHE A 61 -4.55 21.96 22.25
CA PHE A 61 -5.85 21.54 22.78
C PHE A 61 -5.80 20.09 23.26
N THR A 62 -6.50 19.80 24.35
CA THR A 62 -6.77 18.44 24.80
C THR A 62 -8.15 18.02 24.35
N VAL A 63 -8.24 16.97 23.54
CA VAL A 63 -9.50 16.37 23.11
C VAL A 63 -9.56 14.91 23.54
N LYS A 64 -10.76 14.38 23.72
CA LYS A 64 -10.94 12.94 23.96
C LYS A 64 -10.43 12.18 22.74
N PRO A 65 -9.85 10.97 22.93
CA PRO A 65 -9.48 10.11 21.80
C PRO A 65 -10.63 9.96 20.82
N PHE A 66 -10.32 10.08 19.54
CA PHE A 66 -11.31 10.04 18.46
C PHE A 66 -10.73 9.40 17.21
N MET A 67 -11.60 9.06 16.27
CA MET A 67 -11.21 8.59 14.94
C MET A 67 -11.37 9.73 13.94
N PRO A 68 -10.29 10.24 13.33
CA PRO A 68 -10.43 11.18 12.22
C PRO A 68 -11.16 10.52 11.04
N THR A 69 -11.97 11.31 10.34
CA THR A 69 -12.76 10.83 9.20
C THR A 69 -11.86 10.33 8.07
N VAL A 70 -11.99 9.05 7.70
CA VAL A 70 -11.20 8.45 6.60
C VAL A 70 -11.63 9.03 5.25
N PHE A 71 -12.93 9.14 4.99
CA PHE A 71 -13.48 9.70 3.77
C PHE A 71 -14.63 10.67 4.06
N GLY A 72 -14.66 11.79 3.34
CA GLY A 72 -15.69 12.81 3.47
C GLY A 72 -15.25 14.00 4.31
N GLU A 73 -16.25 14.72 4.83
CA GLU A 73 -16.03 15.83 5.75
C GLU A 73 -16.04 15.33 7.20
N GLY A 74 -15.04 15.76 7.96
CA GLY A 74 -14.94 15.55 9.40
C GLY A 74 -14.87 16.89 10.12
N LYS A 75 -15.15 16.87 11.43
CA LYS A 75 -14.99 18.05 12.29
C LYS A 75 -14.18 17.67 13.51
N VAL A 76 -13.09 18.40 13.74
CA VAL A 76 -12.24 18.26 14.91
C VAL A 76 -12.17 19.61 15.61
N ALA A 77 -12.79 19.70 16.78
CA ALA A 77 -13.02 20.95 17.48
C ALA A 77 -13.69 22.00 16.56
N GLN A 78 -13.00 23.10 16.24
CA GLN A 78 -13.51 24.17 15.39
C GLN A 78 -13.07 24.05 13.93
N PHE A 79 -12.32 23.01 13.57
CA PHE A 79 -11.79 22.84 12.23
C PHE A 79 -12.57 21.77 11.46
N SER A 80 -12.92 22.08 10.21
CA SER A 80 -13.39 21.08 9.24
C SER A 80 -12.20 20.42 8.55
N THR A 81 -12.31 19.12 8.31
CA THR A 81 -11.32 18.33 7.58
C THR A 81 -11.99 17.70 6.36
N TYR A 82 -11.38 17.83 5.18
CA TYR A 82 -11.90 17.26 3.94
C TYR A 82 -10.98 16.15 3.46
N SER A 83 -11.48 14.93 3.41
CA SER A 83 -10.73 13.75 2.95
C SER A 83 -11.44 13.10 1.77
N TYR A 84 -11.17 13.59 0.56
CA TYR A 84 -11.75 13.04 -0.66
C TYR A 84 -10.66 12.46 -1.55
N PRO A 85 -10.88 11.27 -2.14
CA PRO A 85 -9.97 10.75 -3.14
C PRO A 85 -9.97 11.68 -4.35
N TYR A 86 -8.79 12.17 -4.71
CA TYR A 86 -8.56 13.00 -5.88
C TYR A 86 -7.87 12.20 -6.99
N TRP A 87 -7.49 12.88 -8.08
CA TRP A 87 -6.88 12.26 -9.26
C TRP A 87 -5.72 11.31 -8.95
N GLY A 88 -4.84 11.64 -8.00
CA GLY A 88 -3.73 10.77 -7.63
C GLY A 88 -4.19 9.38 -7.16
N TYR A 89 -5.19 9.33 -6.28
CA TYR A 89 -5.74 8.06 -5.80
C TYR A 89 -6.47 7.30 -6.92
N LEU A 90 -7.24 8.01 -7.75
CA LEU A 90 -7.94 7.39 -8.90
C LEU A 90 -6.96 6.78 -9.90
N LEU A 91 -5.85 7.45 -10.19
CA LEU A 91 -4.79 6.93 -11.08
C LEU A 91 -4.16 5.66 -10.51
N VAL A 92 -3.92 5.60 -9.20
CA VAL A 92 -3.39 4.40 -8.54
C VAL A 92 -4.41 3.25 -8.56
N VAL A 93 -5.70 3.53 -8.39
CA VAL A 93 -6.78 2.54 -8.56
C VAL A 93 -6.83 2.02 -10.00
N LEU A 94 -6.66 2.90 -11.00
CA LEU A 94 -6.60 2.48 -12.40
C LEU A 94 -5.40 1.55 -12.64
N VAL A 95 -4.22 1.89 -12.10
CA VAL A 95 -3.03 1.04 -12.17
C VAL A 95 -3.27 -0.31 -11.49
N MET A 96 -3.94 -0.35 -10.34
CA MET A 96 -4.35 -1.61 -9.70
C MET A 96 -5.18 -2.46 -10.66
N VAL A 97 -6.23 -1.91 -11.26
CA VAL A 97 -7.09 -2.66 -12.18
C VAL A 97 -6.29 -3.18 -13.37
N SER A 98 -5.44 -2.34 -13.98
CA SER A 98 -4.57 -2.76 -15.09
C SER A 98 -3.61 -3.88 -14.70
N LEU A 99 -2.97 -3.80 -13.53
CA LEU A 99 -2.05 -4.83 -13.05
C LEU A 99 -2.76 -6.13 -12.67
N LEU A 100 -3.95 -6.05 -12.05
CA LEU A 100 -4.74 -7.24 -11.73
C LEU A 100 -5.18 -7.97 -13.01
N LEU A 101 -5.59 -7.25 -14.04
CA LEU A 101 -5.91 -7.84 -15.35
C LEU A 101 -4.66 -8.48 -15.98
N ALA A 102 -3.53 -7.79 -15.97
CA ALA A 102 -2.26 -8.32 -16.48
C ALA A 102 -1.84 -9.60 -15.73
N LEU A 103 -2.01 -9.63 -14.40
CA LEU A 103 -1.76 -10.81 -13.56
C LEU A 103 -2.66 -11.99 -13.92
N LEU A 104 -3.95 -11.76 -14.15
CA LEU A 104 -4.88 -12.81 -14.56
C LEU A 104 -4.52 -13.38 -15.94
N ILE A 105 -4.16 -12.52 -16.90
CA ILE A 105 -3.69 -12.93 -18.23
C ILE A 105 -2.40 -13.74 -18.11
N ARG A 106 -1.40 -13.25 -17.37
CA ARG A 106 -0.12 -13.94 -17.19
C ARG A 106 -0.29 -15.29 -16.49
N ARG A 107 -1.16 -15.35 -15.47
CA ARG A 107 -1.51 -16.61 -14.78
C ARG A 107 -2.15 -17.61 -15.73
N LYS A 108 -2.99 -17.15 -16.67
CA LYS A 108 -3.59 -17.99 -17.71
C LYS A 108 -2.52 -18.52 -18.67
N GLN A 109 -1.65 -17.66 -19.20
CA GLN A 109 -0.55 -18.04 -20.10
C GLN A 109 0.38 -19.09 -19.47
N MET A 110 0.70 -18.95 -18.18
CA MET A 110 1.52 -19.94 -17.48
C MET A 110 0.83 -21.29 -17.31
N ARG A 111 -0.50 -21.31 -17.14
CA ARG A 111 -1.29 -22.55 -17.06
C ARG A 111 -1.39 -23.25 -18.41
N GLU A 112 -1.48 -22.48 -19.48
CA GLU A 112 -1.61 -22.98 -20.85
C GLU A 112 -0.26 -23.34 -21.50
N GLY A 113 0.86 -23.07 -20.82
CA GLY A 113 2.20 -23.34 -21.35
C GLY A 113 2.62 -22.41 -22.49
N THR A 114 1.85 -21.35 -22.75
CA THR A 114 2.13 -20.30 -23.73
C THR A 114 2.98 -19.16 -23.18
N ALA A 115 3.30 -19.19 -21.89
CA ALA A 115 4.33 -18.33 -21.31
C ALA A 115 5.71 -18.84 -21.72
N GLU A 116 6.46 -18.02 -22.46
CA GLU A 116 7.85 -18.28 -22.87
C GLU A 116 8.75 -18.77 -21.71
#